data_AF-A0A6J4NU43-F1
#
_entry.id   AF-A0A6J4NU43-F1
#
_cell.length_a   1.000
_cell.length_b   1.000
_cell.length_c   1.000
_cell.angle_alpha   90.00
_cell.angle_beta   90.00
_cell.angle_gamma   90.00
#
_symmetry.space_group_name_H-M   'P 1'
#
loop_
_entity.id
_entity.type
_entity.pdbx_description
1 polymer ?
#
loop_
_entity_poly.entity_id
_entity_poly.type
_entity_poly.pdbx_seq_one_letter_code
_entity_poly.pdbx_strand_id
1 'polypeptide(L)'
;LGVFLISRFASDVHLDLQHVLYGEIAFSPLNLLIVGSTSLGPRSFWTMGIVTAMALGVVLLLYKELKIATFDAGLAAAVGLSPALVHYLLMGAVSVTTVGAFDSVGAVLVVAFLIAPPATAYLLTDKLARMLLLSSLLGVASAVLGYYLAASMDVAVAGMMAVVAGGLFFLALLLSPSRGLVANALRHRRNRRSFSRKLLLARLQTLGNRATEAELSENLGWEAATVSRALTEALRGGLVLKPAAGEVTLTRKGREAATGPRAPVR
;
A
#
# COMPACT_ATOMS: atom_id res chain seq x y z
N LEU A 1 -17.07 -17.94 3.14
CA LEU A 1 -17.87 -19.12 3.54
C LEU A 1 -19.23 -19.19 2.84
N GLY A 2 -20.06 -18.14 2.90
CA GLY A 2 -21.40 -18.14 2.27
C GLY A 2 -21.41 -18.48 0.77
N VAL A 3 -20.60 -17.80 -0.04
CA VAL A 3 -20.48 -18.09 -1.49
C VAL A 3 -19.99 -19.52 -1.76
N PHE A 4 -19.03 -20.01 -0.97
CA PHE A 4 -18.50 -21.37 -1.09
C PHE A 4 -19.54 -22.44 -0.70
N LEU A 5 -20.32 -22.19 0.36
CA LEU A 5 -21.40 -23.07 0.80
C LEU A 5 -22.53 -23.12 -0.23
N ILE A 6 -22.92 -21.97 -0.81
CA ILE A 6 -23.92 -21.91 -1.88
C ILE A 6 -23.40 -22.64 -3.13
N SER A 7 -22.15 -22.41 -3.53
CA SER A 7 -21.54 -23.11 -4.68
C SER A 7 -21.44 -24.63 -4.48
N ARG A 8 -21.30 -25.12 -3.24
CA ARG A 8 -21.12 -26.55 -2.93
C ARG A 8 -22.44 -27.28 -2.68
N PHE A 9 -23.42 -26.62 -2.08
CA PHE A 9 -24.67 -27.26 -1.61
C PHE A 9 -25.92 -26.82 -2.37
N ALA A 10 -25.86 -25.73 -3.15
CA ALA A 10 -26.99 -25.22 -3.94
C ALA A 10 -26.75 -25.32 -5.45
N SER A 11 -25.76 -26.10 -5.90
CA SER A 11 -25.48 -26.34 -7.32
C SER A 11 -26.60 -27.07 -8.06
N ASP A 12 -27.49 -27.77 -7.35
CA ASP A 12 -28.67 -28.48 -7.91
C ASP A 12 -29.97 -27.65 -7.85
N VAL A 13 -29.96 -26.49 -7.19
CA VAL A 13 -31.06 -25.52 -7.29
C VAL A 13 -30.70 -24.59 -8.44
N HIS A 14 -31.64 -24.27 -9.34
CA HIS A 14 -31.45 -23.25 -10.39
C HIS A 14 -31.33 -21.83 -9.78
N LEU A 15 -30.43 -21.64 -8.82
CA LEU A 15 -29.91 -20.35 -8.43
C LEU A 15 -28.85 -20.04 -9.46
N ASP A 16 -29.16 -19.10 -10.33
CA ASP A 16 -28.25 -18.72 -11.39
C ASP A 16 -27.06 -17.96 -10.77
N LEU A 17 -26.04 -18.72 -10.34
CA LEU A 17 -24.84 -18.22 -9.66
C LEU A 17 -24.18 -17.11 -10.48
N GLN A 18 -24.33 -17.16 -11.79
CA GLN A 18 -23.88 -16.12 -12.70
C GLN A 18 -24.56 -14.77 -12.44
N HIS A 19 -25.87 -14.74 -12.19
CA HIS A 19 -26.60 -13.50 -11.89
C HIS A 19 -26.23 -12.95 -10.51
N VAL A 20 -26.05 -13.80 -9.50
CA VAL A 20 -25.75 -13.36 -8.12
C VAL A 20 -24.27 -12.99 -7.93
N LEU A 21 -23.34 -13.73 -8.54
CA LEU A 21 -21.90 -13.54 -8.32
C LEU A 21 -21.26 -12.55 -9.29
N TYR A 22 -21.67 -12.56 -10.56
CA TYR A 22 -21.08 -11.72 -11.61
C TYR A 22 -21.93 -10.49 -11.95
N GLY A 23 -23.15 -10.40 -11.42
CA GLY A 23 -24.08 -9.30 -11.67
C GLY A 23 -24.56 -9.21 -13.11
N GLU A 24 -25.50 -8.30 -13.36
CA GLU A 24 -26.06 -8.09 -14.70
C GLU A 24 -25.34 -7.00 -15.51
N ILE A 25 -24.07 -6.69 -15.23
CA ILE A 25 -23.34 -5.60 -15.92
C ILE A 25 -23.42 -5.78 -17.45
N ALA A 26 -23.30 -7.02 -17.93
CA ALA A 26 -23.36 -7.34 -19.34
C ALA A 26 -24.75 -7.06 -19.97
N PHE A 27 -25.82 -7.18 -19.18
CA PHE A 27 -27.21 -6.96 -19.60
C PHE A 27 -27.75 -5.58 -19.23
N SER A 28 -26.96 -4.78 -18.50
CA SER A 28 -27.26 -3.39 -18.15
C SER A 28 -27.75 -2.53 -19.34
N PRO A 29 -27.21 -2.64 -20.57
CA PRO A 29 -27.73 -1.91 -21.73
C PRO A 29 -29.17 -2.27 -22.14
N LEU A 30 -29.68 -3.42 -21.70
CA LEU A 30 -31.05 -3.89 -22.00
C LEU A 30 -32.08 -3.35 -21.00
N ASN A 31 -31.66 -3.01 -19.77
CA ASN A 31 -32.53 -2.46 -18.73
C ASN A 31 -32.51 -0.93 -18.75
N LEU A 32 -33.27 -0.37 -19.69
CA LEU A 32 -33.31 1.07 -19.95
C LEU A 32 -34.32 1.78 -19.04
N LEU A 33 -33.93 2.95 -18.54
CA LEU A 33 -34.83 3.86 -17.86
C LEU A 33 -35.63 4.64 -18.91
N ILE A 34 -36.93 4.33 -19.03
CA ILE A 34 -37.84 5.02 -19.94
C ILE A 34 -38.65 6.03 -19.12
N VAL A 35 -38.54 7.32 -19.45
CA VAL A 35 -39.34 8.39 -18.85
C VAL A 35 -40.16 9.04 -19.96
N GLY A 36 -41.48 8.86 -19.90
CA GLY A 36 -42.37 9.25 -20.98
C GLY A 36 -42.10 8.40 -22.24
N SER A 37 -41.67 9.05 -23.33
CA SER A 37 -41.34 8.40 -24.61
C SER A 37 -39.84 8.33 -24.92
N THR A 38 -38.98 8.81 -24.01
CA THR A 38 -37.53 8.89 -24.24
C THR A 38 -36.77 7.89 -23.35
N SER A 39 -35.86 7.13 -23.95
CA SER A 39 -34.92 6.28 -23.22
C SER A 39 -33.75 7.12 -22.72
N LEU A 40 -33.55 7.17 -21.41
CA LEU A 40 -32.47 7.90 -20.75
C LEU A 40 -31.22 7.04 -20.52
N GLY A 41 -31.13 5.88 -21.17
CA GLY A 41 -30.04 4.92 -21.01
C GLY A 41 -30.25 3.92 -19.88
N PRO A 42 -29.20 3.16 -19.50
CA PRO A 42 -29.30 2.09 -18.50
C PRO A 42 -29.75 2.61 -17.12
N ARG A 43 -30.70 1.92 -16.49
CA ARG A 43 -31.19 2.28 -15.15
C ARG A 43 -30.09 2.24 -14.09
N SER A 44 -29.19 1.26 -14.20
CA SER A 44 -28.02 1.07 -13.32
C SER A 44 -27.09 2.28 -13.29
N PHE A 45 -26.94 2.99 -14.43
CA PHE A 45 -26.12 4.19 -14.52
C PHE A 45 -26.68 5.30 -13.63
N TRP A 46 -28.00 5.51 -13.67
CA TRP A 46 -28.66 6.53 -12.87
C TRP A 46 -28.69 6.19 -11.38
N THR A 47 -29.00 4.94 -11.01
CA THR A 47 -28.99 4.51 -9.61
C THR A 47 -27.61 4.64 -8.99
N MET A 48 -26.58 4.13 -9.67
CA MET A 48 -25.20 4.21 -9.21
C MET A 48 -24.64 5.63 -9.26
N GLY A 49 -25.10 6.45 -10.21
CA GLY A 49 -24.77 7.87 -10.29
C GLY A 49 -25.28 8.65 -9.07
N ILE A 50 -26.53 8.43 -8.65
CA ILE A 50 -27.11 9.03 -7.44
C ILE A 50 -26.36 8.57 -6.19
N VAL A 51 -26.11 7.26 -6.07
CA VAL A 51 -25.35 6.69 -4.95
C VAL A 51 -23.94 7.28 -4.87
N THR A 52 -23.26 7.42 -6.02
CA THR A 52 -21.94 8.04 -6.11
C THR A 52 -21.98 9.52 -5.70
N ALA A 53 -22.97 10.27 -6.17
CA ALA A 53 -23.14 11.68 -5.81
C ALA A 53 -23.41 11.85 -4.30
N MET A 54 -24.23 10.98 -3.71
CA MET A 54 -24.48 10.95 -2.28
C MET A 54 -23.21 10.63 -1.49
N ALA A 55 -22.48 9.57 -1.86
CA ALA A 55 -21.23 9.18 -1.19
C ALA A 55 -20.16 10.27 -1.30
N LEU A 56 -20.03 10.90 -2.48
CA LEU A 56 -19.13 12.02 -2.68
C LEU A 56 -19.54 13.24 -1.86
N GLY A 57 -20.83 13.54 -1.77
CA GLY A 57 -21.36 14.59 -0.91
C GLY A 57 -21.01 14.37 0.56
N VAL A 58 -21.19 13.15 1.07
CA VAL A 58 -20.77 12.75 2.42
C VAL A 58 -19.27 12.99 2.61
N VAL A 59 -18.43 12.51 1.70
CA VAL A 59 -16.97 12.63 1.82
C VAL A 59 -16.51 14.09 1.75
N LEU A 60 -17.08 14.91 0.86
CA LEU A 60 -16.69 16.31 0.68
C LEU A 60 -17.16 17.18 1.85
N LEU A 61 -18.41 17.01 2.29
CA LEU A 61 -18.98 17.79 3.40
C LEU A 61 -18.31 17.44 4.72
N LEU A 62 -18.04 16.16 4.97
CA LEU A 62 -17.46 15.65 6.22
C LEU A 62 -15.96 15.38 6.11
N TYR A 63 -15.26 15.97 5.13
CA TYR A 63 -13.84 15.65 4.89
C TYR A 63 -12.96 15.95 6.11
N LYS A 64 -13.25 17.06 6.81
CA LYS A 64 -12.47 17.52 7.98
C LYS A 64 -12.71 16.59 9.16
N GLU A 65 -13.97 16.22 9.36
CA GLU A 65 -14.49 15.36 10.41
C GLU A 65 -13.98 13.93 10.24
N LEU A 66 -14.06 13.37 9.02
CA LEU A 66 -13.48 12.09 8.65
C LEU A 66 -11.98 12.06 8.93
N LYS A 67 -11.26 13.13 8.58
CA LYS A 67 -9.82 13.22 8.80
C LYS A 67 -9.46 13.27 10.28
N ILE A 68 -10.15 14.03 11.11
CA ILE A 68 -9.79 14.11 12.54
C ILE A 68 -10.24 12.84 13.25
N ALA A 69 -11.48 12.40 13.04
CA ALA A 69 -12.04 11.21 13.71
C ALA A 69 -11.28 9.92 13.39
N THR A 70 -10.72 9.79 12.19
CA THR A 70 -9.95 8.58 11.79
C THR A 70 -8.54 8.56 12.37
N PHE A 71 -7.92 9.72 12.56
CA PHE A 71 -6.52 9.81 13.01
C PHE A 71 -6.39 10.03 14.52
N ASP A 72 -7.35 10.72 15.13
CA ASP A 72 -7.41 10.97 16.57
C ASP A 72 -8.86 11.20 17.03
N ALA A 73 -9.52 10.14 17.49
CA ALA A 73 -10.88 10.20 18.01
C ALA A 73 -10.99 11.04 19.30
N GLY A 74 -9.92 11.10 20.11
CA GLY A 74 -9.89 11.89 21.34
C GLY A 74 -9.85 13.39 21.04
N LEU A 75 -9.00 13.79 20.10
CA LEU A 75 -8.96 15.16 19.59
C LEU A 75 -10.27 15.55 18.90
N ALA A 76 -10.86 14.65 18.11
CA ALA A 76 -12.17 14.90 17.50
C ALA A 76 -13.24 15.21 18.57
N ALA A 77 -13.31 14.39 19.63
CA ALA A 77 -14.22 14.62 20.75
C ALA A 77 -13.93 15.94 21.48
N ALA A 78 -12.66 16.28 21.70
CA ALA A 78 -12.26 17.51 22.37
C ALA A 78 -12.63 18.78 21.58
N VAL A 79 -12.66 18.71 20.24
CA VAL A 79 -13.06 19.81 19.35
C VAL A 79 -14.59 19.87 19.15
N GLY A 80 -15.35 19.02 19.85
CA GLY A 80 -16.82 19.02 19.82
C GLY A 80 -17.44 18.19 18.70
N LEU A 81 -16.63 17.40 17.98
CA LEU A 81 -17.14 16.43 17.00
C LEU A 81 -17.49 15.12 17.72
N SER A 82 -18.52 14.41 17.25
CA SER A 82 -18.82 13.05 17.72
C SER A 82 -18.19 12.03 16.76
N PRO A 83 -17.08 11.35 17.14
CA PRO A 83 -16.46 10.34 16.29
C PRO A 83 -17.42 9.19 15.95
N ALA A 84 -18.33 8.86 16.87
CA ALA A 84 -19.35 7.83 16.70
C ALA A 84 -20.32 8.18 15.56
N LEU A 85 -20.80 9.43 15.49
CA LEU A 85 -21.70 9.86 14.41
C LEU A 85 -21.01 9.77 13.04
N VAL A 86 -19.75 10.23 12.96
CA VAL A 86 -18.96 10.15 11.71
C VAL A 86 -18.77 8.69 11.28
N HIS A 87 -18.48 7.80 12.24
CA HIS A 87 -18.33 6.38 11.98
C HIS A 87 -19.61 5.74 11.42
N TYR A 88 -20.76 5.95 12.08
CA TYR A 88 -22.03 5.38 11.63
C TYR A 88 -22.49 5.96 10.30
N LEU A 89 -22.25 7.24 10.05
CA LEU A 89 -22.60 7.87 8.78
C LEU A 89 -21.73 7.33 7.64
N LEU A 90 -20.43 7.13 7.88
CA LEU A 90 -19.55 6.46 6.93
C LEU A 90 -19.98 5.01 6.68
N MET A 91 -20.30 4.26 7.73
CA MET A 91 -20.80 2.88 7.61
C MET A 91 -22.12 2.81 6.83
N GLY A 92 -23.05 3.75 7.06
CA GLY A 92 -24.28 3.86 6.29
C GLY A 92 -24.00 4.15 4.80
N ALA A 93 -23.12 5.10 4.51
CA ALA A 93 -22.74 5.43 3.12
C ALA A 93 -22.10 4.23 2.41
N VAL A 94 -21.18 3.52 3.07
CA VAL A 94 -20.58 2.29 2.55
C VAL A 94 -21.64 1.22 2.33
N SER A 95 -22.54 1.00 3.29
CA SER A 95 -23.60 0.00 3.21
C SER A 95 -24.53 0.25 2.01
N VAL A 96 -25.05 1.47 1.85
CA VAL A 96 -25.90 1.84 0.71
C VAL A 96 -25.15 1.68 -0.61
N THR A 97 -23.88 2.08 -0.65
CA THR A 97 -23.04 1.93 -1.85
C THR A 97 -22.81 0.47 -2.21
N THR A 98 -22.48 -0.37 -1.23
CA THR A 98 -22.25 -1.81 -1.43
C THR A 98 -23.50 -2.53 -1.89
N VAL A 99 -24.65 -2.28 -1.27
CA VAL A 99 -25.93 -2.91 -1.64
C VAL A 99 -26.36 -2.50 -3.04
N GLY A 100 -26.30 -1.20 -3.37
CA GLY A 100 -26.60 -0.72 -4.72
C GLY A 100 -25.64 -1.29 -5.77
N ALA A 101 -24.37 -1.45 -5.41
CA ALA A 101 -23.37 -2.02 -6.30
C ALA A 101 -23.50 -3.52 -6.53
N PHE A 102 -23.96 -4.28 -5.53
CA PHE A 102 -24.20 -5.72 -5.70
C PHE A 102 -25.21 -6.02 -6.79
N ASP A 103 -26.31 -5.26 -6.86
CA ASP A 103 -27.36 -5.45 -7.87
C ASP A 103 -26.85 -5.18 -9.28
N SER A 104 -26.06 -4.12 -9.45
CA SER A 104 -25.54 -3.74 -10.77
C SER A 104 -24.35 -4.59 -11.22
N VAL A 105 -23.44 -4.92 -10.30
CA VAL A 105 -22.07 -5.35 -10.60
C VAL A 105 -21.74 -6.75 -10.08
N GLY A 106 -22.47 -7.26 -9.10
CA GLY A 106 -22.22 -8.54 -8.47
C GLY A 106 -21.28 -8.47 -7.27
N ALA A 107 -21.39 -9.47 -6.39
CA ALA A 107 -20.72 -9.45 -5.09
C ALA A 107 -19.19 -9.52 -5.17
N VAL A 108 -18.64 -10.29 -6.13
CA VAL A 108 -17.19 -10.50 -6.26
C VAL A 108 -16.48 -9.19 -6.54
N LEU A 109 -16.97 -8.42 -7.51
CA LEU A 109 -16.31 -7.18 -7.92
C LEU A 109 -16.41 -6.11 -6.84
N VAL A 110 -17.54 -6.02 -6.15
CA VAL A 110 -17.72 -5.05 -5.06
C VAL A 110 -16.73 -5.32 -3.92
N VAL A 111 -16.54 -6.57 -3.51
CA VAL A 111 -15.53 -6.92 -2.49
C VAL A 111 -14.11 -6.59 -3.00
N ALA A 112 -13.81 -6.92 -4.25
CA ALA A 112 -12.51 -6.62 -4.84
C ALA A 112 -12.22 -5.10 -4.86
N PHE A 113 -13.20 -4.27 -5.22
CA PHE A 113 -13.06 -2.82 -5.31
C PHE A 113 -13.09 -2.11 -3.97
N LEU A 114 -13.74 -2.71 -2.96
CA LEU A 114 -13.70 -2.19 -1.58
C LEU A 114 -12.31 -2.33 -0.95
N ILE A 115 -11.50 -3.28 -1.43
CA ILE A 115 -10.21 -3.63 -0.82
C ILE A 115 -9.03 -3.21 -1.70
N ALA A 116 -8.96 -3.68 -2.96
CA ALA A 116 -7.73 -3.60 -3.75
C ALA A 116 -7.34 -2.17 -4.16
N PRO A 117 -8.20 -1.33 -4.76
CA PRO A 117 -7.84 0.05 -5.10
C PRO A 117 -7.48 0.91 -3.87
N PRO A 118 -8.24 0.90 -2.75
CA PRO A 118 -7.85 1.61 -1.53
C PRO A 118 -6.52 1.13 -0.94
N ALA A 119 -6.30 -0.19 -0.87
CA ALA A 119 -5.04 -0.76 -0.38
C ALA A 119 -3.85 -0.38 -1.28
N THR A 120 -4.06 -0.36 -2.60
CA THR A 120 -3.06 0.08 -3.58
C THR A 120 -2.72 1.55 -3.38
N ALA A 121 -3.72 2.42 -3.23
CA ALA A 121 -3.51 3.84 -2.96
C ALA A 121 -2.78 4.08 -1.63
N TYR A 122 -3.11 3.31 -0.60
CA TYR A 122 -2.45 3.35 0.71
C TYR A 122 -0.96 3.01 0.64
N LEU A 123 -0.56 2.10 -0.25
CA LEU A 123 0.86 1.78 -0.48
C LEU A 123 1.62 2.90 -1.21
N LEU A 124 0.92 3.77 -1.94
CA LEU A 124 1.52 4.82 -2.77
C LEU A 124 1.58 6.19 -2.07
N THR A 125 0.69 6.46 -1.10
CA THR A 125 0.67 7.77 -0.43
C THR A 125 0.18 7.70 1.02
N ASP A 126 0.74 8.56 1.87
CA ASP A 126 0.31 8.70 3.28
C ASP A 126 -0.69 9.86 3.50
N LYS A 127 -1.07 10.60 2.43
CA LYS A 127 -2.01 11.73 2.55
C LYS A 127 -3.43 11.30 2.17
N LEU A 128 -4.38 11.42 3.10
CA LEU A 128 -5.79 11.01 2.93
C LEU A 128 -6.43 11.56 1.64
N ALA A 129 -6.31 12.86 1.35
CA ALA A 129 -6.88 13.45 0.12
C ALA A 129 -6.35 12.76 -1.16
N ARG A 130 -5.03 12.53 -1.21
CA ARG A 130 -4.40 11.86 -2.36
C ARG A 130 -4.80 10.40 -2.41
N MET A 131 -4.96 9.75 -1.26
CA MET A 131 -5.36 8.35 -1.15
C MET A 131 -6.77 8.14 -1.71
N LEU A 132 -7.73 9.01 -1.36
CA LEU A 132 -9.08 8.96 -1.91
C LEU A 132 -9.07 9.13 -3.44
N LEU A 133 -8.37 10.15 -3.94
CA LEU A 133 -8.26 10.39 -5.38
C LEU A 133 -7.58 9.24 -6.12
N LEU A 134 -6.44 8.74 -5.62
CA LEU A 134 -5.74 7.61 -6.22
C LEU A 134 -6.57 6.33 -6.19
N SER A 135 -7.28 6.07 -5.09
CA SER A 135 -8.16 4.91 -4.97
C SER A 135 -9.27 4.94 -6.02
N SER A 136 -9.93 6.09 -6.19
CA SER A 136 -10.96 6.26 -7.23
C SER A 136 -10.37 6.11 -8.64
N LEU A 137 -9.22 6.72 -8.93
CA LEU A 137 -8.56 6.62 -10.23
C LEU A 137 -8.12 5.19 -10.55
N LEU A 138 -7.56 4.46 -9.57
CA LEU A 138 -7.17 3.07 -9.71
C LEU A 138 -8.38 2.15 -9.90
N GLY A 139 -9.50 2.44 -9.23
CA GLY A 139 -10.76 1.73 -9.43
C GLY A 139 -11.29 1.93 -10.86
N VAL A 140 -11.32 3.17 -11.36
CA VAL A 140 -11.71 3.49 -12.74
C VAL A 140 -10.78 2.82 -13.75
N ALA A 141 -9.46 2.92 -13.54
CA ALA A 141 -8.48 2.27 -14.42
C ALA A 141 -8.66 0.74 -14.44
N SER A 142 -8.93 0.13 -13.28
CA SER A 142 -9.18 -1.32 -13.18
C SER A 142 -10.47 -1.74 -13.87
N ALA A 143 -11.52 -0.93 -13.77
CA ALA A 143 -12.78 -1.17 -14.47
C ALA A 143 -12.60 -1.08 -15.99
N VAL A 144 -11.97 -0.01 -16.49
CA VAL A 144 -11.75 0.21 -17.92
C VAL A 144 -10.85 -0.88 -18.52
N LEU A 145 -9.67 -1.10 -17.93
CA LEU A 145 -8.72 -2.11 -18.42
C LEU A 145 -9.30 -3.52 -18.30
N GLY A 146 -9.96 -3.83 -17.18
CA GLY A 146 -10.59 -5.12 -16.95
C GLY A 146 -11.71 -5.40 -17.94
N TYR A 147 -12.53 -4.40 -18.27
CA TYR A 147 -13.58 -4.52 -19.28
C TYR A 147 -13.02 -4.85 -20.66
N TYR A 148 -12.03 -4.08 -21.13
CA TYR A 148 -11.43 -4.30 -22.46
C TYR A 148 -10.75 -5.66 -22.55
N LEU A 149 -10.02 -6.07 -21.50
CA LEU A 149 -9.40 -7.39 -21.46
C LEU A 149 -10.44 -8.50 -21.44
N ALA A 150 -11.50 -8.35 -20.65
CA ALA A 150 -12.60 -9.31 -20.61
C ALA A 150 -13.25 -9.50 -21.99
N ALA A 151 -13.53 -8.39 -22.68
CA ALA A 151 -14.12 -8.41 -24.02
C ALA A 151 -13.18 -9.06 -25.06
N SER A 152 -11.87 -8.86 -24.94
CA SER A 152 -10.89 -9.47 -25.87
C SER A 152 -10.66 -10.96 -25.65
N MET A 153 -10.82 -11.43 -24.41
CA MET A 153 -10.53 -12.81 -24.02
C MET A 153 -11.81 -13.65 -23.86
N ASP A 154 -12.98 -13.05 -24.07
CA ASP A 154 -14.29 -13.66 -23.86
C ASP A 154 -14.46 -14.30 -22.47
N VAL A 155 -14.05 -13.56 -21.44
CA VAL A 155 -14.12 -13.98 -20.03
C VAL A 155 -15.07 -13.10 -19.21
N ALA A 156 -15.43 -13.57 -18.02
CA ALA A 156 -16.31 -12.84 -17.11
C ALA A 156 -15.77 -11.43 -16.77
N VAL A 157 -16.55 -10.40 -17.12
CA VAL A 157 -16.18 -8.97 -16.96
C VAL A 157 -15.86 -8.61 -15.52
N ALA A 158 -16.75 -8.95 -14.58
CA ALA A 158 -16.56 -8.69 -13.15
C ALA A 158 -15.30 -9.37 -12.60
N GLY A 159 -15.04 -10.62 -13.02
CA GLY A 159 -13.84 -11.37 -12.64
C GLY A 159 -12.56 -10.72 -13.16
N MET A 160 -12.54 -10.33 -14.44
CA MET A 160 -11.35 -9.72 -15.03
C MET A 160 -11.05 -8.34 -14.44
N MET A 161 -12.05 -7.51 -14.16
CA MET A 161 -11.86 -6.25 -13.44
C MET A 161 -11.24 -6.46 -12.05
N ALA A 162 -11.68 -7.49 -11.32
CA ALA A 162 -11.09 -7.85 -10.04
C ALA A 162 -9.64 -8.33 -10.17
N VAL A 163 -9.32 -9.12 -11.20
CA VAL A 163 -7.96 -9.58 -11.51
C VAL A 163 -7.04 -8.39 -11.83
N VAL A 164 -7.51 -7.44 -12.64
CA VAL A 164 -6.72 -6.22 -12.94
C VAL A 164 -6.50 -5.39 -11.68
N ALA A 165 -7.52 -5.17 -10.85
CA ALA A 165 -7.37 -4.46 -9.59
C ALA A 165 -6.37 -5.15 -8.65
N GLY A 166 -6.43 -6.47 -8.55
CA GLY A 166 -5.46 -7.29 -7.83
C GLY A 166 -4.05 -7.18 -8.43
N GLY A 167 -3.92 -7.19 -9.75
CA GLY A 167 -2.64 -7.01 -10.45
C GLY A 167 -1.99 -5.66 -10.17
N LEU A 168 -2.78 -4.57 -10.20
CA LEU A 168 -2.31 -3.23 -9.83
C LEU A 168 -1.88 -3.18 -8.35
N PHE A 169 -2.63 -3.82 -7.46
CA PHE A 169 -2.26 -3.96 -6.05
C PHE A 169 -0.93 -4.70 -5.88
N PHE A 170 -0.76 -5.85 -6.53
CA PHE A 170 0.49 -6.61 -6.49
C PHE A 170 1.66 -5.80 -7.04
N LEU A 171 1.47 -5.09 -8.16
CA LEU A 171 2.50 -4.25 -8.74
C LEU A 171 2.92 -3.12 -7.78
N ALA A 172 1.94 -2.46 -7.15
CA ALA A 172 2.23 -1.44 -6.13
C ALA A 172 2.90 -2.03 -4.88
N LEU A 173 2.53 -3.24 -4.46
CA LEU A 173 3.16 -3.93 -3.33
C LEU A 173 4.63 -4.27 -3.60
N LEU A 174 4.97 -4.63 -4.84
CA LEU A 174 6.36 -4.90 -5.23
C LEU A 174 7.16 -3.59 -5.38
N LEU A 175 6.58 -2.57 -6.02
CA LEU A 175 7.29 -1.35 -6.41
C LEU A 175 7.22 -0.21 -5.38
N SER A 176 6.35 -0.27 -4.37
CA SER A 176 6.16 0.84 -3.42
C SER A 176 7.48 1.19 -2.70
N PRO A 177 7.96 2.45 -2.80
CA PRO A 177 9.24 2.86 -2.21
C PRO A 177 9.27 2.86 -0.68
N SER A 178 8.12 3.08 -0.05
CA SER A 178 7.99 3.30 1.41
C SER A 178 7.49 2.07 2.15
N ARG A 179 6.63 1.25 1.52
CA ARG A 179 6.03 0.05 2.14
C ARG A 179 6.20 -1.23 1.31
N GLY A 180 6.84 -1.15 0.14
CA GLY A 180 7.03 -2.30 -0.73
C GLY A 180 8.05 -3.29 -0.19
N LEU A 181 7.79 -4.58 -0.44
CA LEU A 181 8.64 -5.69 0.01
C LEU A 181 10.08 -5.55 -0.52
N VAL A 182 10.22 -5.15 -1.78
CA VAL A 182 11.52 -4.99 -2.46
C VAL A 182 12.29 -3.79 -1.91
N ALA A 183 11.62 -2.64 -1.74
CA ALA A 183 12.24 -1.43 -1.21
C ALA A 183 12.73 -1.64 0.22
N ASN A 184 11.96 -2.33 1.06
CA ASN A 184 12.34 -2.62 2.44
C ASN A 184 13.50 -3.63 2.54
N ALA A 185 13.50 -4.68 1.69
CA ALA A 185 14.61 -5.64 1.60
C ALA A 185 15.92 -4.98 1.14
N LEU A 186 15.86 -4.07 0.15
CA LEU A 186 17.00 -3.27 -0.30
C LEU A 186 17.49 -2.31 0.79
N ARG A 187 16.57 -1.67 1.53
CA ARG A 187 16.92 -0.79 2.67
C ARG A 187 17.60 -1.57 3.79
N HIS A 188 17.13 -2.77 4.13
CA HIS A 188 17.78 -3.62 5.13
C HIS A 188 19.19 -4.04 4.70
N ARG A 189 19.40 -4.42 3.44
CA ARG A 189 20.74 -4.72 2.93
C ARG A 189 21.68 -3.51 3.01
N ARG A 190 21.17 -2.32 2.64
CA ARG A 190 21.95 -1.07 2.68
C ARG A 190 22.24 -0.61 4.11
N ASN A 191 21.26 -0.74 5.02
CA ASN A 191 21.40 -0.43 6.44
C ASN A 191 22.39 -1.37 7.12
N ARG A 192 22.37 -2.67 6.80
CA ARG A 192 23.32 -3.64 7.37
C ARG A 192 24.77 -3.31 6.96
N ARG A 193 25.02 -2.96 5.70
CA ARG A 193 26.36 -2.50 5.27
C ARG A 193 26.79 -1.20 5.95
N SER A 194 25.90 -0.20 6.01
CA SER A 194 26.24 1.07 6.68
C SER A 194 26.43 0.92 8.19
N PHE A 195 25.73 -0.03 8.82
CA PHE A 195 25.84 -0.32 10.24
C PHE A 195 27.16 -1.03 10.54
N SER A 196 27.53 -2.06 9.77
CA SER A 196 28.83 -2.74 9.92
C SER A 196 29.99 -1.77 9.76
N ARG A 197 29.92 -0.84 8.81
CA ARG A 197 30.96 0.19 8.64
C ARG A 197 31.05 1.14 9.84
N LYS A 198 29.91 1.59 10.38
CA LYS A 198 29.90 2.48 11.56
C LYS A 198 30.43 1.76 12.81
N LEU A 199 30.07 0.49 13.01
CA LEU A 199 30.53 -0.30 14.16
C LEU A 199 32.05 -0.51 14.11
N LEU A 200 32.59 -0.84 12.93
CA LEU A 200 34.03 -1.02 12.73
C LEU A 200 34.80 0.26 13.04
N LEU A 201 34.34 1.42 12.55
CA LEU A 201 34.99 2.71 12.78
C LEU A 201 34.90 3.13 14.26
N ALA A 202 33.73 2.95 14.89
CA ALA A 202 33.55 3.23 16.31
C ALA A 202 34.46 2.36 17.18
N ARG A 203 34.63 1.07 16.83
CA ARG A 203 35.50 0.16 17.58
C ARG A 203 36.99 0.48 17.39
N LEU A 204 37.42 0.79 16.16
CA LEU A 204 38.77 1.29 15.88
C LEU A 204 39.09 2.55 16.69
N GLN A 205 38.10 3.43 16.91
CA GLN A 205 38.27 4.61 17.75
C GLN A 205 38.46 4.24 19.23
N THR A 206 37.69 3.29 19.76
CA THR A 206 37.86 2.83 21.15
C THR A 206 39.17 2.09 21.41
N LEU A 207 39.77 1.46 20.38
CA LEU A 207 41.05 0.75 20.48
C LEU A 207 42.27 1.68 20.29
N GLY A 208 42.09 3.00 20.26
CA GLY A 208 43.20 3.97 20.14
C GLY A 208 43.53 4.37 18.70
N ASN A 209 42.58 4.26 17.78
CA ASN A 209 42.68 4.62 16.35
C ASN A 209 43.63 3.77 15.50
N ARG A 210 44.20 2.70 16.07
CA ARG A 210 45.04 1.70 15.39
C ARG A 210 44.65 0.31 15.90
N ALA A 211 44.50 -0.65 14.99
CA ALA A 211 44.27 -2.05 15.34
C ALA A 211 44.70 -2.97 14.18
N THR A 212 45.07 -4.20 14.49
CA THR A 212 45.24 -5.26 13.48
C THR A 212 43.92 -5.92 13.12
N GLU A 213 43.86 -6.62 11.98
CA GLU A 213 42.66 -7.34 11.55
C GLU A 213 42.26 -8.45 12.55
N ALA A 214 43.24 -9.07 13.20
CA ALA A 214 43.02 -10.09 14.22
C ALA A 214 42.37 -9.51 15.49
N GLU A 215 42.91 -8.40 16.01
CA GLU A 215 42.33 -7.70 17.17
C GLU A 215 40.90 -7.21 16.90
N LEU A 216 40.63 -6.76 15.67
CA LEU A 216 39.29 -6.35 15.24
C LEU A 216 38.32 -7.53 15.14
N SER A 217 38.76 -8.68 14.63
CA SER A 217 37.95 -9.90 14.55
C SER A 217 37.56 -10.40 15.94
N GLU A 218 38.52 -10.42 16.88
CA GLU A 218 38.31 -10.85 18.26
C GLU A 218 37.39 -9.88 19.04
N ASN A 219 37.65 -8.57 18.96
CA ASN A 219 36.87 -7.57 19.70
C ASN A 219 35.46 -7.33 19.15
N LEU A 220 35.24 -7.55 17.84
CA LEU A 220 33.91 -7.44 17.25
C LEU A 220 33.14 -8.75 17.32
N GLY A 221 33.81 -9.88 17.62
CA GLY A 221 33.23 -11.22 17.50
C GLY A 221 32.83 -11.55 16.06
N TRP A 222 33.50 -10.94 15.08
CA TRP A 222 33.18 -11.08 13.66
C TRP A 222 34.15 -12.04 12.98
N GLU A 223 33.62 -12.82 12.03
CA GLU A 223 34.42 -13.65 11.15
C GLU A 223 35.45 -12.81 10.37
N ALA A 224 36.67 -13.31 10.20
CA ALA A 224 37.75 -12.60 9.51
C ALA A 224 37.36 -12.14 8.08
N ALA A 225 36.53 -12.93 7.38
CA ALA A 225 36.00 -12.58 6.06
C ALA A 225 35.04 -11.37 6.08
N THR A 226 34.33 -11.15 7.19
CA THR A 226 33.41 -10.02 7.37
C THR A 226 34.19 -8.74 7.70
N VAL A 227 35.22 -8.85 8.55
CA VAL A 227 36.12 -7.73 8.88
C VAL A 227 36.90 -7.28 7.64
N SER A 228 37.46 -8.21 6.87
CA SER A 228 38.23 -7.87 5.66
C SER A 228 37.36 -7.18 4.59
N ARG A 229 36.11 -7.61 4.40
CA ARG A 229 35.15 -6.93 3.51
C ARG A 229 34.82 -5.50 4.00
N ALA A 230 34.55 -5.33 5.28
CA ALA A 230 34.24 -4.03 5.86
C ALA A 230 35.45 -3.06 5.80
N LEU A 231 36.67 -3.58 6.01
CA LEU A 231 37.91 -2.83 5.86
C LEU A 231 38.18 -2.44 4.41
N THR A 232 37.94 -3.34 3.45
CA THR A 232 38.10 -3.05 2.02
C THR A 232 37.14 -1.94 1.58
N GLU A 233 35.89 -1.96 2.07
CA GLU A 233 34.93 -0.88 1.82
C GLU A 233 35.33 0.43 2.50
N ALA A 234 35.88 0.39 3.72
CA ALA A 234 36.35 1.57 4.45
C ALA A 234 37.61 2.19 3.83
N LEU A 235 38.52 1.36 3.30
CA LEU A 235 39.71 1.76 2.55
C LEU A 235 39.31 2.45 1.24
N ARG A 236 38.38 1.86 0.46
CA ARG A 236 37.83 2.49 -0.75
C ARG A 236 37.13 3.82 -0.46
N GLY A 237 36.55 3.96 0.74
CA GLY A 237 35.94 5.21 1.20
C GLY A 237 36.91 6.24 1.78
N GLY A 238 38.22 5.94 1.87
CA GLY A 238 39.23 6.83 2.47
C GLY A 238 39.05 7.07 3.97
N LEU A 239 38.31 6.20 4.67
CA LEU A 239 38.03 6.33 6.11
C LEU A 239 39.14 5.71 6.96
N VAL A 240 39.96 4.87 6.35
CA VAL A 240 40.98 4.06 7.01
C VAL A 240 42.20 3.99 6.09
N LEU A 241 43.40 3.96 6.66
CA LEU A 241 44.68 3.75 5.96
C LEU A 241 45.37 2.51 6.52
N LYS A 242 46.11 1.81 5.66
CA LYS A 242 47.07 0.76 6.05
C LYS A 242 48.49 1.30 5.87
N PRO A 243 49.15 1.81 6.94
CA PRO A 243 50.45 2.48 6.82
C PRO A 243 51.63 1.52 6.63
N ALA A 244 51.66 0.38 7.32
CA ALA A 244 52.63 -0.72 7.16
C ALA A 244 52.26 -1.92 8.07
N ALA A 245 52.76 -3.12 7.74
CA ALA A 245 52.74 -4.35 8.55
C ALA A 245 51.39 -4.72 9.22
N GLY A 246 50.31 -4.82 8.45
CA GLY A 246 49.04 -5.40 8.92
C GLY A 246 48.20 -4.53 9.86
N GLU A 247 48.71 -3.37 10.28
CA GLU A 247 47.96 -2.41 11.10
C GLU A 247 47.07 -1.48 10.27
N VAL A 248 45.89 -1.23 10.82
CA VAL A 248 44.83 -0.45 10.22
C VAL A 248 44.62 0.81 11.07
N THR A 249 44.68 1.99 10.46
CA THR A 249 44.60 3.28 11.17
C THR A 249 43.48 4.17 10.64
N LEU A 250 42.79 4.88 11.54
CA LEU A 250 41.71 5.79 11.14
C LEU A 250 42.24 7.07 10.48
N THR A 251 41.65 7.47 9.35
CA THR A 251 41.92 8.80 8.77
C THR A 251 41.20 9.91 9.54
N ARG A 252 41.54 11.17 9.26
CA ARG A 252 40.76 12.33 9.75
C ARG A 252 39.27 12.21 9.40
N LYS A 253 38.95 11.85 8.15
CA LYS A 253 37.57 11.57 7.71
C LYS A 253 36.94 10.39 8.44
N GLY A 254 37.71 9.33 8.73
CA GLY A 254 37.24 8.18 9.51
C GLY A 254 36.85 8.54 10.94
N ARG A 255 37.65 9.37 11.62
CA ARG A 255 37.37 9.84 12.98
C ARG A 255 36.11 10.71 13.06
N GLU A 256 35.90 11.59 12.07
CA GLU A 256 34.68 12.39 11.95
C GLU A 256 33.45 11.52 11.66
N ALA A 257 33.59 10.46 10.86
CA ALA A 257 32.51 9.51 10.58
C ALA A 257 32.18 8.58 11.76
N ALA A 258 33.15 8.31 12.63
CA ALA A 258 32.99 7.47 13.83
C ALA A 258 32.30 8.19 14.98
N THR A 259 32.42 9.52 15.06
CA THR A 259 31.91 10.32 16.20
C THR A 259 30.41 10.65 16.14
N GLY A 260 29.71 10.32 15.05
CA GLY A 260 28.29 10.69 14.88
C GLY A 260 28.07 12.21 14.82
N PRO A 261 26.86 12.69 14.45
CA PRO A 261 26.58 14.13 14.45
C PRO A 261 26.73 14.67 15.88
N ARG A 262 27.71 15.56 16.09
CA ARG A 262 27.87 16.30 17.34
C ARG A 262 26.54 16.98 17.67
N ALA A 263 25.94 16.64 18.80
CA ALA A 263 24.96 17.54 19.41
C ALA A 263 25.65 18.90 19.61
N PRO A 264 25.02 20.03 19.23
CA PRO A 264 25.61 21.34 19.46
C PRO A 264 25.78 21.52 20.96
N VAL A 265 27.03 21.60 21.39
CA VAL A 265 27.39 21.95 22.77
C VAL A 265 26.93 23.40 22.96
N ARG A 266 25.95 23.59 23.86
CA ARG A 266 25.61 24.90 24.41
C ARG A 266 26.62 25.26 25.50
#